data_AF-A0A969HC80-F1
#
_entry.id   AF-A0A969HC80-F1
#
_cell.length_a   1.000
_cell.length_b   1.000
_cell.length_c   1.000
_cell.angle_alpha   90.00
_cell.angle_beta   90.00
_cell.angle_gamma   90.00
#
_symmetry.space_group_name_H-M   'P 1'
#
loop_
_entity.id
_entity.type
_entity.pdbx_description
1 polymer ?
#
loop_
_entity_poly.entity_id
_entity_poly.type
_entity_poly.pdbx_seq_one_letter_code
_entity_poly.pdbx_strand_id
1 'polypeptide(L)'
;MTYEELLKLIEQAARDGVTRLDLSNKRLTMLPPEIGQLTNITELNLSGNKLTDLPPEITKLTNLAILDLAFNRLTNLPAGISQLSNLTSLDLGFNLLTTLSHQITQLSNLKGLYLSSKLPNCLAPRNRSTL
;
A
#
# COMPACT_ATOMS: atom_id res chain seq x y z
N MET A 1 -1.21 -9.51 17.01
CA MET A 1 -2.59 -9.82 16.60
C MET A 1 -2.56 -11.14 15.84
N THR A 2 -3.50 -12.03 16.11
CA THR A 2 -3.66 -13.29 15.36
C THR A 2 -4.36 -13.03 14.03
N TYR A 3 -4.32 -14.00 13.11
CA TYR A 3 -5.03 -13.90 11.83
C TYR A 3 -6.55 -13.85 12.03
N GLU A 4 -7.08 -14.65 12.95
CA GLU A 4 -8.51 -14.66 13.29
C GLU A 4 -9.00 -13.34 13.89
N GLU A 5 -8.19 -12.71 14.76
CA GLU A 5 -8.48 -11.38 15.29
C GLU A 5 -8.48 -10.32 14.17
N LEU A 6 -7.52 -10.40 13.25
CA LEU A 6 -7.44 -9.51 12.09
C LEU A 6 -8.67 -9.63 11.19
N LEU A 7 -9.06 -10.87 10.88
CA LEU A 7 -10.21 -11.15 10.01
C LEU A 7 -11.50 -10.58 10.61
N LYS A 8 -11.78 -10.87 11.89
CA LYS A 8 -12.95 -10.33 12.59
C LYS A 8 -12.97 -8.80 12.62
N LEU A 9 -11.80 -8.18 12.82
CA LEU A 9 -11.68 -6.73 12.81
C LEU A 9 -11.98 -6.13 11.44
N ILE A 10 -11.48 -6.74 10.35
CA ILE A 10 -11.77 -6.31 8.99
C ILE A 10 -13.25 -6.46 8.66
N GLU A 11 -13.87 -7.60 9.00
CA GLU A 11 -15.31 -7.82 8.79
C GLU A 11 -16.17 -6.84 9.58
N GLN A 12 -15.77 -6.49 10.80
CA GLN A 12 -16.46 -5.48 11.60
C GLN A 12 -16.28 -4.08 10.98
N ALA A 13 -15.07 -3.70 10.60
CA ALA A 13 -14.78 -2.43 9.95
C ALA A 13 -15.54 -2.25 8.62
N ALA A 14 -15.66 -3.34 7.84
CA ALA A 14 -16.46 -3.36 6.61
C ALA A 14 -17.94 -3.11 6.89
N ARG A 15 -18.50 -3.80 7.91
CA ARG A 15 -19.90 -3.63 8.34
C ARG A 15 -20.19 -2.24 8.86
N ASP A 16 -19.26 -1.65 9.61
CA ASP A 16 -19.40 -0.31 10.18
C ASP A 16 -19.15 0.79 9.15
N GLY A 17 -18.65 0.44 7.96
CA GLY A 17 -18.38 1.38 6.89
C GLY A 17 -17.32 2.42 7.26
N VAL A 18 -16.32 2.03 8.05
CA VAL A 18 -15.29 2.97 8.51
C VAL A 18 -14.49 3.51 7.34
N THR A 19 -14.10 4.77 7.43
CA THR A 19 -13.29 5.45 6.41
C THR A 19 -11.79 5.40 6.73
N ARG A 20 -11.43 5.10 7.98
CA ARG A 20 -10.02 5.05 8.42
C ARG A 20 -9.78 3.78 9.22
N LEU A 21 -8.70 3.08 8.92
CA LEU A 21 -8.30 1.89 9.67
C LEU A 21 -6.80 1.92 9.97
N ASP A 22 -6.47 1.76 11.25
CA ASP A 22 -5.09 1.64 11.73
C ASP A 22 -4.78 0.20 12.15
N LEU A 23 -3.95 -0.46 11.35
CA LEU A 23 -3.39 -1.78 11.58
C LEU A 23 -1.87 -1.72 11.81
N SER A 24 -1.34 -0.56 12.17
CA SER A 24 0.09 -0.37 12.39
C SER A 24 0.61 -1.17 13.60
N ASN A 25 1.86 -1.61 13.52
CA ASN A 25 2.60 -2.26 14.59
C ASN A 25 1.93 -3.52 15.18
N LYS A 26 1.11 -4.23 14.39
CA LYS A 26 0.41 -5.45 14.84
C LYS A 26 1.19 -6.76 14.61
N ARG A 27 2.41 -6.65 14.07
CA ARG A 27 3.31 -7.76 13.70
C ARG A 27 2.71 -8.67 12.61
N LEU A 28 1.90 -8.11 11.72
CA LEU A 28 1.25 -8.86 10.64
C LEU A 28 2.29 -9.38 9.65
N THR A 29 2.19 -10.64 9.28
CA THR A 29 3.02 -11.25 8.24
C THR A 29 2.31 -11.33 6.90
N MET A 30 0.98 -11.29 6.91
CA MET A 30 0.12 -11.28 5.72
C MET A 30 -1.19 -10.54 6.02
N LEU A 31 -1.90 -10.16 4.95
CA LEU A 31 -3.26 -9.65 5.04
C LEU A 31 -4.25 -10.64 4.41
N PRO A 32 -5.45 -10.81 5.00
CA PRO A 32 -6.51 -11.61 4.42
C PRO A 32 -7.07 -10.94 3.14
N PRO A 33 -7.53 -11.71 2.13
CA PRO A 33 -8.18 -11.15 0.94
C PRO A 33 -9.44 -10.33 1.27
N GLU A 34 -10.05 -10.57 2.42
CA GLU A 34 -11.19 -9.82 2.97
C GLU A 34 -10.88 -8.34 3.19
N ILE A 35 -9.60 -7.92 3.20
CA ILE A 35 -9.23 -6.49 3.21
C ILE A 35 -9.93 -5.73 2.07
N GLY A 36 -10.18 -6.36 0.93
CA GLY A 36 -10.87 -5.75 -0.21
C GLY A 36 -12.36 -5.49 0.01
N GLN A 37 -12.94 -5.90 1.14
CA GLN A 37 -14.31 -5.58 1.53
C GLN A 37 -14.45 -4.17 2.13
N LEU A 38 -13.34 -3.52 2.51
CA LEU A 38 -13.31 -2.18 3.11
C LEU A 38 -13.55 -1.07 2.08
N THR A 39 -14.57 -1.18 1.24
CA THR A 39 -14.79 -0.30 0.07
C THR A 39 -14.98 1.18 0.42
N ASN A 40 -15.34 1.50 1.68
CA ASN A 40 -15.49 2.88 2.16
C ASN A 40 -14.18 3.52 2.67
N ILE A 41 -13.10 2.75 2.77
CA ILE A 41 -11.86 3.23 3.38
C ILE A 41 -11.16 4.27 2.50
N THR A 42 -10.75 5.36 3.13
CA THR A 42 -9.96 6.45 2.53
C THR A 42 -8.54 6.50 3.09
N GLU A 43 -8.32 6.00 4.31
CA GLU A 43 -7.00 5.94 4.93
C GLU A 43 -6.73 4.58 5.56
N LEU A 44 -5.65 3.93 5.14
CA LEU A 44 -5.23 2.63 5.66
C LEU A 44 -3.77 2.71 6.12
N ASN A 45 -3.56 2.51 7.42
CA ASN A 45 -2.22 2.43 8.00
C ASN A 45 -1.84 0.98 8.29
N LEU A 46 -0.81 0.49 7.62
CA LEU A 46 -0.24 -0.84 7.75
C LEU A 46 1.24 -0.79 8.17
N SER A 47 1.72 0.36 8.63
CA SER A 47 3.12 0.58 8.94
C SER A 47 3.63 -0.29 10.11
N GLY A 48 4.93 -0.56 10.15
CA GLY A 48 5.57 -1.27 11.27
C GLY A 48 5.12 -2.73 11.40
N ASN A 49 4.74 -3.37 10.29
CA ASN A 49 4.42 -4.79 10.23
C ASN A 49 5.56 -5.60 9.59
N LYS A 50 5.30 -6.86 9.27
CA LYS A 50 6.25 -7.80 8.65
C LYS A 50 5.72 -8.32 7.32
N LEU A 51 4.88 -7.53 6.63
CA LEU A 51 4.27 -7.91 5.36
C LEU A 51 5.36 -8.07 4.29
N THR A 52 5.36 -9.19 3.59
CA THR A 52 6.27 -9.45 2.45
C THR A 52 5.62 -9.14 1.11
N ASP A 53 4.28 -9.24 1.05
CA ASP A 53 3.44 -8.95 -0.10
C ASP A 53 2.08 -8.41 0.37
N LEU A 54 1.28 -7.91 -0.58
CA LEU A 54 -0.12 -7.51 -0.37
C LEU A 54 -1.04 -8.40 -1.20
N PRO A 55 -2.23 -8.76 -0.68
CA PRO A 55 -3.22 -9.49 -1.46
C PRO A 55 -3.69 -8.62 -2.65
N PRO A 56 -3.98 -9.22 -3.83
CA PRO A 56 -4.47 -8.48 -4.98
C PRO A 56 -5.79 -7.75 -4.69
N GLU A 57 -6.58 -8.21 -3.73
CA GLU A 57 -7.83 -7.57 -3.29
C GLU A 57 -7.64 -6.16 -2.73
N ILE A 58 -6.42 -5.75 -2.33
CA ILE A 58 -6.15 -4.38 -1.91
C ILE A 58 -6.52 -3.37 -3.00
N THR A 59 -6.51 -3.77 -4.28
CA THR A 59 -6.81 -2.90 -5.42
C THR A 59 -8.30 -2.59 -5.56
N LYS A 60 -9.16 -3.30 -4.81
CA LYS A 60 -10.60 -3.02 -4.71
C LYS A 60 -10.90 -1.77 -3.88
N LEU A 61 -9.94 -1.27 -3.11
CA LEU A 61 -10.08 -0.09 -2.25
C LEU A 61 -9.99 1.21 -3.07
N THR A 62 -10.90 1.38 -4.03
CA THR A 62 -10.83 2.49 -5.00
C THR A 62 -11.01 3.87 -4.39
N ASN A 63 -11.58 3.97 -3.17
CA ASN A 63 -11.71 5.22 -2.41
C ASN A 63 -10.46 5.57 -1.59
N LEU A 64 -9.45 4.69 -1.56
CA LEU A 64 -8.25 4.88 -0.74
C LEU A 64 -7.44 6.08 -1.23
N ALA A 65 -7.27 7.06 -0.35
CA ALA A 65 -6.51 8.29 -0.60
C ALA A 65 -5.12 8.26 0.04
N ILE A 66 -4.97 7.57 1.18
CA ILE A 66 -3.72 7.45 1.92
C ILE A 66 -3.46 5.98 2.25
N LEU A 67 -2.30 5.48 1.83
CA LEU A 67 -1.83 4.14 2.15
C LEU A 67 -0.42 4.23 2.75
N ASP A 68 -0.30 3.86 4.02
CA ASP A 68 0.98 3.79 4.72
C ASP A 68 1.41 2.33 4.87
N LEU A 69 2.49 1.96 4.18
CA LEU A 69 3.13 0.65 4.20
C LEU A 69 4.57 0.73 4.74
N ALA A 70 4.94 1.84 5.37
CA ALA A 70 6.30 2.04 5.86
C ALA A 70 6.72 0.95 6.86
N PHE A 71 8.01 0.67 6.94
CA PHE A 71 8.56 -0.31 7.89
C PHE A 71 7.93 -1.70 7.77
N ASN A 72 7.79 -2.19 6.53
CA ASN A 72 7.42 -3.57 6.23
C ASN A 72 8.59 -4.31 5.55
N ARG A 73 8.32 -5.47 4.93
CA ARG A 73 9.31 -6.27 4.21
C ARG A 73 8.90 -6.49 2.75
N LEU A 74 8.13 -5.57 2.19
CA LEU A 74 7.59 -5.68 0.83
C LEU A 74 8.72 -5.74 -0.18
N THR A 75 8.67 -6.72 -1.07
CA THR A 75 9.64 -6.88 -2.17
C THR A 75 9.06 -6.41 -3.51
N ASN A 76 7.74 -6.36 -3.62
CA ASN A 76 6.99 -5.87 -4.75
C ASN A 76 5.68 -5.20 -4.29
N LEU A 77 4.95 -4.63 -5.25
CA LEU A 77 3.57 -4.19 -5.09
C LEU A 77 2.68 -5.04 -6.00
N PRO A 78 1.38 -5.22 -5.67
CA PRO A 78 0.46 -5.98 -6.50
C PRO A 78 0.32 -5.33 -7.88
N ALA A 79 0.17 -6.15 -8.91
CA ALA A 79 0.09 -5.72 -10.30
C ALA A 79 -1.11 -4.78 -10.59
N GLY A 80 -2.08 -4.66 -9.70
CA GLY A 80 -3.21 -3.74 -9.86
C GLY A 80 -3.09 -2.46 -9.03
N ILE A 81 -1.91 -2.12 -8.47
CA ILE A 81 -1.80 -0.96 -7.57
C ILE A 81 -2.27 0.35 -8.21
N SER A 82 -2.13 0.49 -9.54
CA SER A 82 -2.62 1.65 -10.30
C SER A 82 -4.14 1.79 -10.36
N GLN A 83 -4.90 0.76 -9.96
CA GLN A 83 -6.37 0.81 -9.82
C GLN A 83 -6.81 1.67 -8.63
N LEU A 84 -5.91 1.97 -7.69
CA LEU A 84 -6.14 2.90 -6.59
C LEU A 84 -6.11 4.35 -7.11
N SER A 85 -7.05 4.67 -7.99
CA SER A 85 -7.08 5.92 -8.75
C SER A 85 -7.20 7.16 -7.87
N ASN A 86 -7.76 7.05 -6.67
CA ASN A 86 -7.87 8.15 -5.70
C ASN A 86 -6.65 8.29 -4.78
N LEU A 87 -5.64 7.42 -4.91
CA LEU A 87 -4.48 7.44 -4.02
C LEU A 87 -3.64 8.71 -4.23
N THR A 88 -3.52 9.49 -3.18
CA THR A 88 -2.77 10.75 -3.18
C THR A 88 -1.47 10.67 -2.40
N SER A 89 -1.39 9.76 -1.43
CA SER A 89 -0.20 9.53 -0.61
C SER A 89 0.06 8.03 -0.47
N LEU A 90 1.29 7.62 -0.81
CA LEU A 90 1.78 6.26 -0.66
C LEU A 90 3.14 6.29 0.03
N ASP A 91 3.21 5.72 1.24
CA ASP A 91 4.47 5.55 1.95
C ASP A 91 4.95 4.09 1.85
N LEU A 92 6.12 3.90 1.27
CA LEU A 92 6.81 2.62 1.10
C LEU A 92 8.18 2.63 1.77
N GLY A 93 8.44 3.61 2.63
CA GLY A 93 9.68 3.73 3.39
C GLY A 93 10.03 2.44 4.13
N PHE A 94 11.32 2.17 4.24
CA PHE A 94 11.88 1.05 4.99
C PHE A 94 11.29 -0.33 4.61
N ASN A 95 11.02 -0.55 3.33
CA ASN A 95 10.72 -1.85 2.73
C ASN A 95 11.96 -2.48 2.07
N LEU A 96 11.76 -3.61 1.37
CA LEU A 96 12.80 -4.34 0.62
C LEU A 96 12.60 -4.23 -0.90
N LEU A 97 11.89 -3.19 -1.35
CA LEU A 97 11.66 -2.91 -2.77
C LEU A 97 13.00 -2.63 -3.46
N THR A 98 13.35 -3.45 -4.43
CA THR A 98 14.55 -3.28 -5.27
C THR A 98 14.22 -2.54 -6.57
N THR A 99 12.96 -2.61 -7.00
CA THR A 99 12.45 -1.89 -8.16
C THR A 99 11.08 -1.28 -7.81
N LEU A 100 10.82 -0.12 -8.41
CA LEU A 100 9.47 0.42 -8.44
C LEU A 100 8.80 -0.14 -9.69
N SER A 101 7.66 -0.81 -9.52
CA SER A 101 6.84 -1.22 -10.66
C SER A 101 6.48 0.03 -11.48
N HIS A 102 6.55 -0.07 -12.82
CA HIS A 102 6.08 0.98 -13.74
C HIS A 102 4.63 1.40 -13.48
N GLN A 103 3.85 0.60 -12.75
CA GLN A 103 2.47 0.89 -12.40
C GLN A 103 2.33 2.02 -11.38
N ILE A 104 3.37 2.29 -10.57
CA ILE A 104 3.35 3.45 -9.66
C ILE A 104 3.29 4.76 -10.47
N THR A 105 3.88 4.80 -11.67
CA THR A 105 3.80 5.97 -12.55
C THR A 105 2.43 6.15 -13.19
N GLN A 106 1.53 5.18 -13.06
CA GLN A 106 0.15 5.26 -13.55
C GLN A 106 -0.82 5.80 -12.48
N LEU A 107 -0.35 6.01 -11.25
CA LEU A 107 -1.14 6.65 -10.19
C LEU A 107 -1.21 8.17 -10.43
N SER A 108 -2.15 8.59 -11.29
CA SER A 108 -2.27 9.96 -11.78
C SER A 108 -2.56 11.01 -10.70
N ASN A 109 -3.19 10.61 -9.59
CA ASN A 109 -3.51 11.49 -8.47
C ASN A 109 -2.46 11.48 -7.35
N LEU A 110 -1.37 10.72 -7.50
CA LEU A 110 -0.36 10.60 -6.46
C LEU A 110 0.43 11.91 -6.31
N LYS A 111 0.38 12.49 -5.11
CA LYS A 111 1.07 13.74 -4.76
C LYS A 111 2.28 13.49 -3.87
N GLY A 112 2.21 12.46 -3.02
CA GLY A 112 3.28 12.02 -2.14
C GLY A 112 3.64 10.57 -2.39
N LEU A 113 4.89 10.32 -2.77
CA LEU A 113 5.47 8.98 -2.82
C LEU A 113 6.72 8.98 -1.94
N TYR A 114 6.66 8.28 -0.82
CA TYR A 114 7.77 8.23 0.14
C TYR A 114 8.51 6.91 0.00
N LEU A 115 9.81 7.00 -0.22
CA LEU A 115 10.70 5.88 -0.44
C LEU A 115 11.97 6.11 0.38
N SER A 116 12.38 5.12 1.17
CA SER A 116 13.67 5.17 1.86
C SER A 116 14.76 4.49 1.02
N SER A 117 16.00 4.96 1.17
CA SER A 117 17.18 4.76 0.30
C SER A 117 17.78 3.34 0.17
N LYS A 118 16.96 2.28 0.08
CA LYS A 118 17.43 0.94 -0.34
C LYS A 118 17.16 0.62 -1.81
N LEU A 119 16.39 1.46 -2.50
CA LEU A 119 16.28 1.39 -3.95
C LEU A 119 17.63 1.78 -4.55
N PRO A 120 18.29 0.92 -5.35
CA PRO A 120 19.38 1.39 -6.19
C PRO A 120 18.84 2.54 -7.05
N ASN A 121 19.61 3.61 -7.23
CA ASN A 121 19.27 4.82 -7.98
C ASN A 121 18.70 4.51 -9.39
N CYS A 122 17.42 4.18 -9.50
CA CYS A 122 16.74 3.94 -10.77
C CYS A 122 15.86 5.13 -11.20
N LEU A 123 15.80 6.19 -10.39
CA LEU A 123 15.10 7.45 -10.67
C LEU A 123 16.04 8.55 -11.17
N ALA A 124 17.04 8.21 -12.00
CA ALA A 124 17.65 9.23 -12.84
C ALA A 124 16.70 9.46 -14.04
N PRO A 125 16.07 10.64 -14.19
CA PRO A 125 15.33 10.94 -15.39
C PRO A 125 16.31 10.90 -16.56
N ARG A 126 16.14 9.96 -17.51
CA ARG A 126 16.76 10.06 -18.83
C ARG A 126 16.04 11.15 -19.63
N ASN A 127 16.17 12.40 -19.18
CA ASN A 127 16.11 13.55 -20.07
C ASN A 127 17.54 13.85 -20.51
N ARG A 128 17.93 13.22 -21.62
CA ARG A 128 18.88 13.81 -22.55
C ARG A 128 18.25 13.80 -23.93
N SER A 129 17.35 14.75 -24.14
CA SER A 129 17.23 15.39 -25.45
C SER A 129 18.06 16.66 -25.37
N THR A 130 19.21 16.68 -26.04
CA THR A 130 19.75 17.87 -26.73
C THR A 130 20.98 17.46 -27.55
N LEU A 131 20.82 17.62 -28.87
CA LEU A 131 21.77 17.70 -29.98
C LEU A 131 22.57 16.45 -30.35
#